data_AF-A0A6L8LD08-F1
#
_entry.id   AF-A0A6L8LD08-F1
#
_cell.length_a   1.000
_cell.length_b   1.000
_cell.length_c   1.000
_cell.angle_alpha   90.00
_cell.angle_beta   90.00
_cell.angle_gamma   90.00
#
_symmetry.space_group_name_H-M   'P 1'
#
loop_
_entity.id
_entity.type
_entity.pdbx_description
1 polymer ?
#
loop_
_entity_poly.entity_id
_entity_poly.type
_entity_poly.pdbx_seq_one_letter_code
_entity_poly.pdbx_strand_id
1 'polypeptide(L)'
;MTQSISNNATFLATQKAAQSSVKPAEPNRDMDRMQQAAEGFEGLFLQQMMKAGRAASLGDDLLGGTGTERMQDMLDTTLTETASGQAGLGLADAIVRQFTPFVTNKAE
;
A
#
# COMPACT_ATOMS: atom_id res chain seq x y z
N MET A 1 53.72 0.89 -7.58
CA MET A 1 52.42 1.44 -7.14
C MET A 1 51.36 0.39 -7.37
N THR A 2 51.24 -0.54 -6.43
CA THR A 2 50.31 -1.68 -6.47
C THR A 2 49.52 -1.64 -5.18
N GLN A 3 48.22 -1.39 -5.27
CA GLN A 3 47.15 -1.85 -4.36
C GLN A 3 45.89 -1.00 -4.59
N SER A 4 44.93 -1.51 -5.38
CA SER A 4 43.55 -1.03 -5.36
C SER A 4 42.60 -2.14 -5.82
N ILE A 5 42.56 -3.23 -5.05
CA ILE A 5 41.56 -4.30 -5.19
C ILE A 5 41.01 -4.65 -3.79
N SER A 6 40.51 -3.65 -3.07
CA SER A 6 39.98 -3.81 -1.70
C SER A 6 38.61 -3.16 -1.48
N ASN A 7 37.80 -2.98 -2.53
CA ASN A 7 36.47 -2.37 -2.39
C ASN A 7 35.31 -3.37 -2.54
N ASN A 8 35.61 -4.56 -3.07
CA ASN A 8 34.61 -5.54 -3.48
C ASN A 8 34.16 -6.40 -2.28
N ALA A 9 35.09 -6.74 -1.39
CA ALA A 9 34.82 -7.57 -0.21
C ALA A 9 33.91 -6.85 0.81
N THR A 10 34.07 -5.53 0.96
CA THR A 10 33.26 -4.69 1.87
C THR A 10 31.81 -4.57 1.38
N PHE A 11 31.60 -4.52 0.06
CA PHE A 11 30.27 -4.49 -0.54
C PHE A 11 29.50 -5.82 -0.33
N LEU A 12 30.18 -6.95 -0.48
CA LEU A 12 29.60 -8.28 -0.27
C LEU A 12 29.23 -8.55 1.20
N ALA A 13 30.05 -8.06 2.15
CA ALA A 13 29.74 -8.17 3.57
C ALA A 13 28.55 -7.29 4.01
N THR A 14 28.43 -6.08 3.43
CA THR A 14 27.32 -5.16 3.70
C THR A 14 26.00 -5.67 3.10
N GLN A 15 26.04 -6.28 1.90
CA GLN A 15 24.87 -6.86 1.26
C GLN A 15 24.36 -8.10 2.02
N LYS A 16 25.26 -8.94 2.56
CA LYS A 16 24.89 -10.11 3.36
C LYS A 16 24.27 -9.73 4.71
N ALA A 17 24.72 -8.64 5.32
CA ALA A 17 24.14 -8.11 6.57
C ALA A 17 22.74 -7.50 6.39
N ALA A 18 22.45 -6.92 5.22
CA ALA A 18 21.13 -6.38 4.88
C ALA A 18 20.10 -7.49 4.54
N GLN A 19 20.55 -8.71 4.24
CA GLN A 19 19.70 -9.88 3.95
C GLN A 19 19.32 -10.68 5.20
N SER A 20 19.95 -10.41 6.35
CA SER A 20 19.72 -11.16 7.58
C SER A 20 18.81 -10.41 8.55
N SER A 21 17.50 -10.52 8.35
CA SER A 21 16.50 -10.75 9.43
C SER A 21 15.06 -10.60 8.95
N VAL A 22 14.63 -11.44 8.01
CA VAL A 22 13.23 -11.86 8.02
C VAL A 22 13.08 -12.76 9.25
N LYS A 23 12.72 -12.14 10.38
CA LYS A 23 12.38 -12.87 11.60
C LYS A 23 11.28 -13.89 11.26
N PRO A 24 11.29 -15.09 11.87
CA PRO A 24 10.19 -16.04 11.72
C PRO A 24 8.87 -15.33 11.96
N ALA A 25 7.95 -15.51 11.01
CA ALA A 25 6.60 -14.97 11.07
C ALA A 25 5.92 -15.43 12.36
N GLU A 26 5.58 -14.46 13.22
CA GLU A 26 4.59 -14.69 14.26
C GLU A 26 3.23 -14.67 13.53
N PRO A 27 2.43 -15.75 13.57
CA PRO A 27 1.19 -15.85 12.80
C PRO A 27 0.25 -14.65 13.00
N ASN A 28 0.26 -14.09 14.22
CA ASN A 28 -0.54 -12.94 14.58
C ASN A 28 -0.07 -11.65 13.91
N ARG A 29 1.24 -11.44 13.76
CA ARG A 29 1.81 -10.23 13.13
C ARG A 29 1.56 -10.18 11.63
N ASP A 30 1.54 -11.33 10.96
CA ASP A 30 1.27 -11.38 9.53
C ASP A 30 -0.22 -11.20 9.22
N MET A 31 -1.11 -11.64 10.11
CA MET A 31 -2.54 -11.31 10.05
C MET A 31 -2.80 -9.83 10.26
N ASP A 32 -2.19 -9.19 11.26
CA ASP A 32 -2.34 -7.75 11.49
C ASP A 32 -1.88 -6.92 10.28
N ARG A 33 -0.77 -7.31 9.64
CA ARG A 33 -0.27 -6.66 8.43
C ARG A 33 -1.19 -6.87 7.23
N MET A 34 -1.77 -8.06 7.10
CA MET A 34 -2.73 -8.36 6.04
C MET A 34 -4.00 -7.51 6.21
N GLN A 35 -4.52 -7.40 7.43
CA GLN A 35 -5.65 -6.55 7.76
C GLN A 35 -5.39 -5.09 7.36
N GLN A 36 -4.25 -4.53 7.79
CA GLN A 36 -3.85 -3.15 7.46
C GLN A 36 -3.70 -2.93 5.94
N ALA A 37 -3.11 -3.89 5.23
CA ALA A 37 -2.98 -3.81 3.77
C ALA A 37 -4.34 -3.86 3.06
N ALA A 38 -5.26 -4.70 3.56
CA ALA A 38 -6.60 -4.83 3.01
C ALA A 38 -7.44 -3.55 3.22
N GLU A 39 -7.34 -2.93 4.39
CA GLU A 39 -7.97 -1.62 4.68
C GLU A 39 -7.42 -0.52 3.77
N GLY A 40 -6.09 -0.46 3.60
CA GLY A 40 -5.47 0.49 2.68
C GLY A 40 -5.91 0.30 1.22
N PHE A 41 -6.11 -0.94 0.79
CA PHE A 41 -6.65 -1.23 -0.55
C PHE A 41 -8.11 -0.79 -0.70
N GLU A 42 -8.94 -1.00 0.32
CA GLU A 42 -10.31 -0.48 0.33
C GLU A 42 -10.33 1.05 0.23
N GLY A 43 -9.40 1.73 0.90
CA GLY A 43 -9.17 3.15 0.74
C GLY A 43 -8.87 3.53 -0.72
N LEU A 44 -7.85 2.91 -1.33
CA LEU A 44 -7.50 3.19 -2.73
C LEU A 44 -8.68 2.95 -3.69
N PHE A 45 -9.48 1.91 -3.45
CA PHE A 45 -10.68 1.66 -4.23
C PHE A 45 -11.69 2.81 -4.09
N LEU A 46 -11.95 3.27 -2.86
CA LEU A 46 -12.83 4.41 -2.60
C LEU A 46 -12.35 5.67 -3.32
N GLN A 47 -11.06 5.97 -3.25
CA GLN A 47 -10.46 7.09 -3.97
C GLN A 47 -10.72 6.99 -5.48
N GLN A 48 -10.51 5.80 -6.07
CA GLN A 48 -10.76 5.57 -7.50
C GLN A 48 -12.25 5.67 -7.86
N MET A 49 -13.14 5.22 -6.97
CA MET A 49 -14.58 5.36 -7.15
C MET A 49 -15.00 6.84 -7.17
N MET A 50 -14.50 7.65 -6.23
CA MET A 50 -14.80 9.09 -6.20
C MET A 50 -14.26 9.80 -7.43
N LYS A 51 -13.03 9.46 -7.86
CA LYS A 51 -12.43 9.98 -9.09
C LYS A 51 -13.27 9.64 -10.32
N ALA A 52 -13.72 8.39 -10.44
CA ALA A 52 -14.59 7.96 -11.54
C ALA A 52 -15.95 8.68 -11.51
N GLY A 53 -16.52 8.91 -10.31
CA GLY A 53 -17.75 9.67 -10.14
C GLY A 53 -17.65 11.11 -10.64
N ARG A 54 -16.53 11.79 -10.36
CA ARG A 54 -16.26 13.14 -10.90
C ARG A 54 -15.97 13.15 -12.40
N ALA A 55 -15.22 12.16 -12.89
CA ALA A 55 -14.97 12.01 -14.33
C ALA A 55 -16.27 11.78 -15.13
N ALA A 56 -17.32 11.23 -14.50
CA ALA A 56 -18.64 11.06 -15.10
C ALA A 56 -19.54 12.32 -15.03
N SER A 57 -19.03 13.45 -14.50
CA SER A 57 -19.76 14.71 -14.44
C SER A 57 -20.22 15.17 -15.83
N LEU A 58 -21.51 15.47 -15.99
CA LEU A 58 -22.16 15.81 -17.26
C LEU A 58 -22.09 17.31 -17.61
N GLY A 59 -21.08 18.03 -17.15
CA GLY A 59 -20.98 19.49 -17.32
C GLY A 59 -19.56 19.95 -17.62
N ASP A 60 -19.48 21.09 -18.32
CA ASP A 60 -18.21 21.78 -18.57
C ASP A 60 -17.62 22.24 -17.22
N ASP A 61 -16.30 22.11 -17.07
CA ASP A 61 -15.61 22.30 -15.79
C ASP A 61 -15.58 23.81 -15.44
N LEU A 62 -16.65 24.31 -14.80
CA LEU A 62 -16.81 25.73 -14.47
C LEU A 62 -15.70 26.27 -13.56
N LEU A 63 -15.03 25.38 -12.81
CA LEU A 63 -13.87 25.68 -11.96
C LEU A 63 -12.59 25.03 -12.52
N GLY A 64 -12.60 24.65 -13.79
CA GLY A 64 -11.61 23.76 -14.38
C GLY A 64 -10.20 24.33 -14.40
N GLY A 65 -9.25 23.42 -14.23
CA GLY A 65 -7.82 23.70 -14.25
C GLY A 65 -7.01 22.76 -13.35
N THR A 66 -5.73 22.64 -13.67
CA THR A 66 -4.78 21.73 -12.98
C THR A 66 -4.65 22.01 -11.48
N GLY A 67 -4.88 23.25 -11.05
CA GLY A 67 -4.90 23.63 -9.63
C GLY A 67 -6.09 23.01 -8.88
N THR A 68 -7.29 23.06 -9.47
CA THR A 68 -8.51 22.50 -8.90
C THR A 68 -8.43 20.97 -8.81
N GLU A 69 -7.95 20.31 -9.86
CA GLU A 69 -7.72 18.86 -9.87
C GLU A 69 -6.79 18.43 -8.73
N ARG A 70 -5.68 19.16 -8.53
CA ARG A 70 -4.72 18.85 -7.47
C ARG A 70 -5.30 19.05 -6.07
N MET A 71 -6.13 20.07 -5.87
CA MET A 71 -6.83 20.29 -4.60
C MET A 71 -7.86 19.19 -4.33
N GLN A 72 -8.56 18.72 -5.36
CA GLN A 72 -9.49 17.60 -5.26
C GLN A 72 -8.74 16.29 -4.94
N ASP A 73 -7.64 16.01 -5.62
CA ASP A 73 -6.81 14.83 -5.34
C ASP A 73 -6.30 14.83 -3.88
N MET A 74 -5.89 15.99 -3.37
CA MET A 74 -5.48 16.13 -1.96
C MET A 74 -6.65 15.90 -1.00
N LEU A 75 -7.82 16.49 -1.28
CA LEU A 75 -9.04 16.27 -0.49
C LEU A 75 -9.42 14.79 -0.45
N ASP A 76 -9.37 14.12 -1.61
CA ASP A 76 -9.71 12.71 -1.73
C ASP A 76 -8.76 11.83 -0.95
N THR A 77 -7.46 12.15 -1.01
CA THR A 77 -6.43 11.43 -0.26
C THR A 77 -6.72 11.53 1.24
N THR A 78 -6.94 12.74 1.76
CA THR A 78 -7.26 12.94 3.19
C THR A 78 -8.56 12.26 3.58
N LEU A 79 -9.60 12.38 2.77
CA LEU A 79 -10.89 11.74 3.04
C LEU A 79 -10.75 10.22 3.09
N THR A 80 -10.02 9.65 2.13
CA THR A 80 -9.77 8.21 2.03
C THR A 80 -8.92 7.70 3.19
N GLU A 81 -7.88 8.43 3.59
CA GLU A 81 -7.07 8.11 4.76
C GLU A 81 -7.91 8.09 6.04
N THR A 82 -8.82 9.06 6.20
CA THR A 82 -9.72 9.10 7.37
C THR A 82 -10.82 8.05 7.33
N ALA A 83 -11.22 7.63 6.13
CA ALA A 83 -12.27 6.64 5.91
C ALA A 83 -11.75 5.20 5.86
N SER A 84 -10.43 5.00 5.70
CA SER A 84 -9.80 3.68 5.69
C SER A 84 -10.14 2.92 6.98
N GLY A 85 -10.78 1.75 6.85
CA GLY A 85 -11.27 0.95 7.98
C GLY A 85 -12.59 1.43 8.62
N GLN A 86 -13.11 2.62 8.24
CA GLN A 86 -14.41 3.13 8.72
C GLN A 86 -15.49 3.17 7.63
N ALA A 87 -15.12 3.14 6.35
CA ALA A 87 -16.05 3.20 5.22
C ALA A 87 -17.02 2.01 5.18
N GLY A 88 -16.65 0.88 5.80
CA GLY A 88 -17.54 -0.26 6.01
C GLY A 88 -18.03 -0.89 4.71
N LEU A 89 -17.24 -0.81 3.63
CA LEU A 89 -17.62 -1.37 2.32
C LEU A 89 -17.48 -2.90 2.27
N GLY A 90 -16.77 -3.48 3.25
CA GLY A 90 -16.59 -4.93 3.39
C GLY A 90 -15.61 -5.52 2.38
N LEU A 91 -14.90 -4.67 1.63
CA LEU A 91 -13.90 -5.11 0.67
C LEU A 91 -12.63 -5.58 1.40
N ALA A 92 -12.23 -4.85 2.44
CA ALA A 92 -11.11 -5.25 3.28
C ALA A 92 -11.33 -6.65 3.90
N ASP A 93 -12.52 -6.90 4.45
CA ASP A 93 -12.89 -8.20 5.03
C ASP A 93 -12.91 -9.32 3.98
N ALA A 94 -13.43 -9.02 2.77
CA ALA A 94 -13.43 -9.98 1.67
C ALA A 94 -12.01 -10.35 1.24
N ILE A 95 -11.10 -9.38 1.19
CA ILE A 95 -9.68 -9.58 0.90
C ILE A 95 -9.07 -10.45 1.99
N VAL A 96 -9.19 -10.07 3.27
CA VAL A 96 -8.65 -10.87 4.39
C VAL A 96 -9.16 -12.31 4.30
N ARG A 97 -10.47 -12.52 4.16
CA ARG A 97 -11.07 -13.86 4.06
C ARG A 97 -10.52 -14.68 2.89
N GLN A 98 -10.26 -14.05 1.74
CA GLN A 98 -9.71 -14.72 0.57
C GLN A 98 -8.22 -15.04 0.73
N PHE A 99 -7.46 -14.18 1.44
CA PHE A 99 -6.01 -14.29 1.54
C PHE A 99 -5.51 -15.01 2.81
N THR A 100 -6.32 -15.14 3.86
CA THR A 100 -5.99 -15.90 5.09
C THR A 100 -5.43 -17.31 4.80
N PRO A 101 -6.01 -18.12 3.88
CA PRO A 101 -5.50 -19.45 3.57
C PRO A 101 -4.08 -19.46 2.97
N PHE A 102 -3.62 -18.37 2.36
CA PHE A 102 -2.31 -18.27 1.71
C PHE A 102 -1.21 -17.81 2.67
N VAL A 103 -1.57 -17.10 3.74
CA VAL A 103 -0.60 -16.67 4.78
C VAL A 103 -0.31 -17.80 5.76
N THR A 104 -1.31 -18.62 6.06
CA THR A 104 -1.17 -19.80 6.94
C THR A 104 -0.46 -20.98 6.26
N ASN A 105 -0.53 -21.09 4.93
CA ASN A 105 0.11 -22.18 4.16
C ASN A 105 1.64 -22.06 4.00
N LYS A 106 2.31 -21.09 4.65
CA LYS A 106 3.76 -20.92 4.55
C LYS A 106 4.56 -21.78 5.53
N ALA A 107 3.93 -22.79 6.14
CA ALA A 107 4.48 -23.63 7.20
C ALA A 107 4.80 -25.08 6.78
N GLU A 108 4.79 -25.40 5.48
CA GLU A 108 5.25 -26.70 4.96
C GLU A 108 6.49 -26.57 4.08
#